data_AF-A0A396IQR3-F1
#
_entry.id   AF-A0A396IQR3-F1
#
_cell.length_a   1.000
_cell.length_b   1.000
_cell.length_c   1.000
_cell.angle_alpha   90.00
_cell.angle_beta   90.00
_cell.angle_gamma   90.00
#
_symmetry.space_group_name_H-M   'P 1'
#
loop_
_entity.id
_entity.type
_entity.pdbx_description
1 polymer ?
#
loop_
_entity_poly.entity_id
_entity_poly.type
_entity_poly.pdbx_seq_one_letter_code
_entity_poly.pdbx_strand_id
1 'polypeptide(L)'
;MLILETPMKLLVTIEDIDKLIKEDSLLAFEMFLTGVPSLSIKTLLQELKTLLDSSSDLDHLVSNKESKSKLISLLHGLNQHQGLLPSDVKEFVEKVNTFFNNIINKHATYQQLLTKHKQLLDLKPGLLEKLLIAKSKQFHIVSEASTANAQIHKRSLEIDELRKHSKQM
;
A
#
# COMPACT_ATOMS: atom_id res chain seq x y z
N MET A 1 32.97 -39.44 -10.49
CA MET A 1 32.01 -38.31 -10.54
C MET A 1 30.62 -38.92 -10.72
N LEU A 2 29.93 -39.15 -9.61
CA LEU A 2 28.59 -39.75 -9.59
C LEU A 2 27.58 -38.60 -9.61
N ILE A 3 26.85 -38.45 -10.71
CA ILE A 3 25.63 -37.65 -10.71
C ILE A 3 24.54 -38.60 -10.22
N LEU A 4 24.24 -38.54 -8.93
CA LEU A 4 23.02 -39.10 -8.36
C LEU A 4 21.88 -38.15 -8.76
N GLU A 5 21.24 -38.42 -9.89
CA GLU A 5 19.92 -37.87 -10.16
C GLU A 5 18.94 -38.51 -9.16
N THR A 6 18.66 -37.79 -8.09
CA THR A 6 17.55 -38.11 -7.19
C THR A 6 16.26 -38.04 -8.03
N PRO A 7 15.51 -39.14 -8.23
CA PRO A 7 14.24 -39.04 -8.92
C PRO A 7 13.31 -38.17 -8.07
N MET A 8 12.82 -37.08 -8.69
CA MET A 8 11.80 -36.22 -8.14
C MET A 8 10.57 -37.11 -7.86
N LYS A 9 10.31 -37.42 -6.59
CA LYS A 9 9.14 -38.20 -6.15
C LYS A 9 7.85 -37.44 -6.51
N LEU A 10 7.30 -37.72 -7.69
CA LEU A 10 5.86 -37.59 -7.93
C LEU A 10 5.21 -38.80 -7.26
N LEU A 11 4.89 -38.67 -5.97
CA LEU A 11 4.26 -39.75 -5.20
C LEU A 11 2.78 -39.42 -5.02
N VAL A 12 2.04 -39.45 -6.12
CA VAL A 12 0.60 -39.67 -6.09
C VAL A 12 0.42 -41.17 -6.24
N THR A 13 0.00 -41.86 -5.17
CA THR A 13 -0.23 -43.30 -5.25
C THR A 13 -1.60 -43.59 -5.87
N ILE A 14 -1.73 -44.73 -6.51
CA ILE A 14 -3.04 -45.21 -7.01
C ILE A 14 -4.04 -45.34 -5.86
N GLU A 15 -3.57 -45.62 -4.65
CA GLU A 15 -4.38 -45.69 -3.43
C GLU A 15 -4.93 -44.31 -3.01
N ASP A 16 -4.14 -43.25 -3.16
CA ASP A 16 -4.60 -41.87 -2.92
C ASP A 16 -5.70 -41.48 -3.91
N ILE A 17 -5.55 -41.86 -5.19
CA ILE A 17 -6.56 -41.64 -6.23
C ILE A 17 -7.82 -42.47 -5.93
N ASP A 18 -7.71 -43.75 -5.58
CA ASP A 18 -8.85 -44.62 -5.32
C ASP A 18 -9.68 -44.16 -4.11
N LYS A 19 -9.01 -43.59 -3.10
CA LYS A 19 -9.67 -42.93 -1.97
C LYS A 19 -10.36 -41.63 -2.41
N LEU A 20 -9.69 -40.80 -3.21
CA LEU A 20 -10.25 -39.55 -3.74
C LEU A 20 -11.44 -39.81 -4.68
N ILE A 21 -11.44 -40.88 -5.47
CA ILE A 21 -12.58 -41.25 -6.33
C ILE A 21 -13.86 -41.44 -5.51
N LYS A 22 -13.73 -42.02 -4.31
CA LYS A 22 -14.84 -42.29 -3.38
C LYS A 22 -15.33 -41.03 -2.66
N GLU A 23 -14.46 -40.05 -2.48
CA GLU A 23 -14.78 -38.80 -1.79
C GLU A 23 -15.23 -37.69 -2.75
N ASP A 24 -14.54 -37.52 -3.87
CA ASP A 24 -14.79 -36.51 -4.91
C ASP A 24 -14.18 -36.96 -6.25
N SER A 25 -15.01 -37.63 -7.07
CA SER A 25 -14.58 -38.26 -8.33
C SER A 25 -14.05 -37.26 -9.37
N LEU A 26 -14.50 -36.01 -9.32
CA LEU A 26 -14.01 -34.93 -10.19
C LEU A 26 -12.60 -34.49 -9.78
N LEU A 27 -12.37 -34.40 -8.47
CA LEU A 27 -11.06 -34.06 -7.92
C LEU A 27 -10.03 -35.14 -8.18
N ALA A 28 -10.42 -36.40 -8.07
CA ALA A 28 -9.57 -37.53 -8.43
C ALA A 28 -9.16 -37.48 -9.91
N PHE A 29 -10.09 -37.08 -10.79
CA PHE A 29 -9.84 -36.91 -12.21
C PHE A 29 -8.89 -35.74 -12.49
N GLU A 30 -9.07 -34.59 -11.82
CA GLU A 30 -8.16 -33.46 -11.91
C GLU A 30 -6.76 -33.80 -11.39
N MET A 31 -6.66 -34.47 -10.24
CA MET A 31 -5.39 -34.91 -9.67
C MET A 31 -4.69 -35.94 -10.56
N PHE A 32 -5.45 -36.84 -11.20
CA PHE A 32 -4.94 -37.77 -12.20
C PHE A 32 -4.40 -37.07 -13.45
N LEU A 33 -5.10 -36.04 -13.96
CA LEU A 33 -4.69 -35.30 -15.15
C LEU A 33 -3.51 -34.34 -14.91
N THR A 34 -3.45 -33.73 -13.73
CA THR A 34 -2.49 -32.65 -13.45
C THR A 34 -1.27 -33.13 -12.65
N GLY A 35 -1.36 -34.28 -11.96
CA GLY A 35 -0.33 -34.77 -11.04
C GLY A 35 -0.13 -33.90 -9.80
N VAL A 36 -0.99 -32.89 -9.60
CA VAL A 36 -0.94 -31.97 -8.46
C VAL A 36 -2.06 -32.35 -7.50
N PRO A 37 -1.79 -32.53 -6.20
CA PRO A 37 -2.83 -32.73 -5.22
C PRO A 37 -3.70 -31.46 -5.15
N SER A 38 -4.90 -31.49 -5.73
CA SER A 38 -5.90 -30.46 -5.51
C SER A 38 -6.62 -30.73 -4.19
N LEU A 39 -7.01 -29.66 -3.48
CA LEU A 39 -7.77 -29.78 -2.24
C LEU A 39 -9.25 -29.92 -2.60
N SER A 40 -9.94 -30.86 -1.95
CA SER A 40 -11.39 -31.00 -2.14
C SER A 40 -12.11 -29.72 -1.75
N ILE A 41 -13.24 -29.41 -2.40
CA ILE A 41 -14.10 -28.27 -2.02
C ILE A 41 -14.45 -28.32 -0.54
N LYS A 42 -14.74 -29.52 -0.02
CA LYS A 42 -15.01 -29.76 1.40
C LYS A 42 -13.82 -29.38 2.26
N THR A 43 -12.61 -29.77 1.87
CA THR A 43 -11.37 -29.42 2.59
C THR A 43 -11.13 -27.91 2.54
N LEU A 44 -11.29 -27.27 1.38
CA LEU A 44 -11.17 -25.82 1.22
C LEU A 44 -12.14 -25.05 2.12
N LEU A 45 -13.42 -25.45 2.16
CA LEU A 45 -14.43 -24.84 3.02
C LEU A 45 -14.12 -25.06 4.51
N GLN A 46 -13.64 -26.26 4.87
CA GLN A 46 -13.31 -26.57 6.26
C GLN A 46 -12.05 -25.83 6.74
N GLU A 47 -11.05 -25.66 5.88
CA GLU A 47 -9.89 -24.83 6.16
C GLU A 47 -10.25 -23.36 6.24
N LEU A 48 -11.13 -22.87 5.36
CA LEU A 48 -11.63 -21.50 5.40
C LEU A 48 -12.37 -21.24 6.72
N LYS A 49 -13.26 -22.15 7.12
CA LYS A 49 -13.93 -22.09 8.41
C LYS A 49 -12.93 -22.06 9.56
N THR A 50 -11.96 -22.97 9.58
CA THR A 50 -10.94 -23.03 10.63
C THR A 50 -10.14 -21.73 10.71
N LEU A 51 -9.77 -21.16 9.55
CA LEU A 51 -9.05 -19.90 9.48
C LEU A 51 -9.86 -18.72 10.05
N LEU A 52 -11.16 -18.69 9.76
CA LEU A 52 -12.07 -17.67 10.30
C LEU A 52 -12.32 -17.87 11.82
N ASP A 53 -12.53 -19.10 12.26
CA ASP A 53 -12.80 -19.45 13.67
C ASP A 53 -11.57 -19.27 14.58
N SER A 54 -10.36 -19.46 14.04
CA SER A 54 -9.09 -19.27 14.75
C SER A 54 -8.65 -17.83 14.86
N SER A 55 -9.27 -16.92 14.09
CA SER A 55 -8.97 -15.50 14.21
C SER A 55 -9.83 -14.87 15.30
N SER A 56 -9.20 -14.27 16.31
CA SER A 56 -9.89 -13.57 17.38
C SER A 56 -10.73 -12.40 16.86
N ASP A 57 -10.22 -11.73 15.83
CA ASP A 57 -10.85 -10.62 15.14
C ASP A 57 -10.33 -10.52 13.69
N LEU A 58 -10.95 -9.62 12.93
CA LEU A 58 -10.55 -9.36 11.55
C LEU A 58 -9.16 -8.72 11.44
N ASP A 59 -8.77 -7.90 12.43
CA ASP A 59 -7.49 -7.20 12.42
C ASP A 59 -6.32 -8.19 12.51
N HIS A 60 -6.46 -9.24 13.32
CA HIS A 60 -5.49 -10.32 13.44
C HIS A 60 -5.39 -11.15 12.14
N LEU A 61 -6.54 -11.47 11.52
CA LEU A 61 -6.59 -12.20 10.23
C LEU A 61 -5.85 -11.44 9.12
N VAL A 62 -6.00 -10.11 9.13
CA VAL A 62 -5.49 -9.21 8.09
C VAL A 62 -4.04 -8.81 8.34
N SER A 63 -3.64 -8.62 9.60
CA SER A 63 -2.29 -8.18 9.98
C SER A 63 -1.28 -9.32 9.93
N ASN A 64 -1.72 -10.56 10.12
CA ASN A 64 -0.86 -11.72 9.96
C ASN A 64 -0.69 -12.07 8.47
N LYS A 65 0.55 -11.96 7.98
CA LYS A 65 0.90 -12.24 6.58
C LYS A 65 0.58 -13.69 6.15
N GLU A 66 0.80 -14.65 7.04
CA GLU A 66 0.53 -16.06 6.79
C GLU A 66 -0.97 -16.32 6.68
N SER A 67 -1.74 -15.85 7.66
CA SER A 67 -3.21 -15.96 7.64
C SER A 67 -3.82 -15.30 6.42
N LYS A 68 -3.32 -14.11 6.04
CA LYS A 68 -3.74 -13.41 4.83
C LYS A 68 -3.43 -14.19 3.56
N SER A 69 -2.21 -14.74 3.44
CA SER A 69 -1.83 -15.55 2.27
C SER A 69 -2.66 -16.83 2.18
N LYS A 70 -2.93 -17.47 3.32
CA LYS A 70 -3.75 -18.66 3.41
C LYS A 70 -5.19 -18.36 2.97
N LEU A 71 -5.77 -17.26 3.44
CA LEU A 71 -7.11 -16.83 3.01
C LEU A 71 -7.19 -16.59 1.50
N ILE A 72 -6.23 -15.87 0.92
CA ILE A 72 -6.19 -15.61 -0.53
C ILE A 72 -6.12 -16.94 -1.31
N SER A 73 -5.31 -17.88 -0.84
CA SER A 73 -5.15 -19.19 -1.49
C SER A 73 -6.43 -20.02 -1.42
N LEU A 74 -7.10 -20.04 -0.27
CA LEU A 74 -8.38 -20.73 -0.08
C LEU A 74 -9.50 -20.14 -0.95
N LEU A 75 -9.60 -18.82 -1.00
CA LEU A 75 -10.57 -18.14 -1.86
C LEU A 75 -10.28 -18.40 -3.34
N HIS A 76 -9.01 -18.45 -3.74
CA HIS A 76 -8.64 -18.78 -5.10
C HIS A 76 -9.06 -20.21 -5.47
N GLY A 77 -8.76 -21.19 -4.62
CA GLY A 77 -9.17 -22.58 -4.84
C GLY A 77 -10.69 -22.74 -4.92
N LEU A 78 -11.45 -22.10 -4.03
CA LEU A 78 -12.91 -22.13 -4.08
C LEU A 78 -13.46 -21.49 -5.36
N ASN A 79 -12.82 -20.43 -5.86
CA ASN A 79 -13.23 -19.77 -7.09
C ASN A 79 -12.90 -20.60 -8.35
N GLN A 80 -11.88 -21.46 -8.31
CA GLN A 80 -11.60 -22.40 -9.40
C GLN A 80 -12.71 -23.46 -9.53
N HIS A 81 -13.35 -23.82 -8.42
CA HIS A 81 -14.45 -24.79 -8.39
C HIS A 81 -15.85 -24.14 -8.30
N GLN A 82 -15.98 -22.88 -8.72
CA GLN A 82 -17.21 -22.09 -8.53
C GLN A 82 -18.47 -22.74 -9.16
N GLY A 83 -18.32 -23.55 -10.21
CA GLY A 83 -19.42 -24.28 -10.85
C GLY A 83 -19.97 -25.45 -10.04
N LEU A 84 -19.24 -25.90 -9.02
CA LEU A 84 -19.61 -26.98 -8.12
C LEU A 84 -20.09 -26.48 -6.75
N LEU A 85 -20.01 -25.17 -6.51
CA LEU A 85 -20.47 -24.56 -5.27
C LEU A 85 -22.00 -24.35 -5.30
N PRO A 86 -22.70 -24.67 -4.19
CA PRO A 86 -24.05 -24.19 -3.95
C PRO A 86 -24.15 -22.66 -4.07
N SER A 87 -25.30 -22.15 -4.50
CA SER A 87 -25.47 -20.71 -4.81
C SER A 87 -25.16 -19.80 -3.62
N ASP A 88 -25.52 -20.21 -2.42
CA ASP A 88 -25.26 -19.53 -1.15
C ASP A 88 -23.76 -19.47 -0.83
N VAL A 89 -23.04 -20.57 -1.04
CA VAL A 89 -21.59 -20.64 -0.85
C VAL A 89 -20.87 -19.78 -1.89
N LYS A 90 -21.34 -19.79 -3.14
CA LYS A 90 -20.81 -18.97 -4.23
C LYS A 90 -20.94 -17.48 -3.91
N GLU A 91 -22.11 -17.03 -3.48
CA GLU A 91 -22.35 -15.64 -3.08
C GLU A 91 -21.45 -15.23 -1.91
N PHE A 92 -21.28 -16.11 -0.93
CA PHE A 92 -20.38 -15.87 0.20
C PHE A 92 -18.93 -15.67 -0.26
N VAL A 93 -18.39 -16.58 -1.08
CA VAL A 93 -17.01 -16.50 -1.58
C VAL A 93 -16.78 -15.21 -2.36
N GLU A 94 -17.72 -14.81 -3.23
CA GLU A 94 -17.63 -13.55 -3.98
C GLU A 94 -17.60 -12.32 -3.06
N LYS A 95 -18.48 -12.28 -2.04
CA LYS A 95 -18.51 -11.17 -1.07
C LYS A 95 -17.23 -11.07 -0.26
N VAL A 96 -16.71 -12.20 0.24
CA VAL A 96 -15.45 -12.24 1.00
C VAL A 96 -14.28 -11.81 0.12
N ASN A 97 -14.22 -12.31 -1.12
CA ASN A 97 -13.16 -11.94 -2.05
C ASN A 97 -13.20 -10.44 -2.39
N THR A 98 -14.39 -9.89 -2.62
CA THR A 98 -14.59 -8.46 -2.86
C THR A 98 -14.15 -7.63 -1.66
N PHE A 99 -14.56 -8.02 -0.45
CA PHE A 99 -14.18 -7.36 0.80
C PHE A 99 -12.65 -7.32 0.96
N PHE A 100 -11.98 -8.45 0.79
CA PHE A 100 -10.53 -8.53 0.96
C PHE A 100 -9.75 -7.76 -0.11
N ASN A 101 -10.12 -7.91 -1.38
CA ASN A 101 -9.40 -7.24 -2.47
C ASN A 101 -9.62 -5.73 -2.50
N ASN A 102 -10.83 -5.27 -2.20
CA ASN A 102 -11.15 -3.84 -2.28
C ASN A 102 -10.88 -3.08 -0.99
N ILE A 103 -11.13 -3.67 0.17
CA ILE A 103 -11.09 -2.96 1.45
C ILE A 103 -9.77 -3.27 2.14
N ILE A 104 -9.49 -4.54 2.39
CA ILE A 104 -8.32 -4.94 3.17
C ILE A 104 -7.00 -4.63 2.46
N ASN A 105 -6.87 -4.94 1.17
CA ASN A 105 -5.63 -4.67 0.44
C ASN A 105 -5.34 -3.18 0.30
N LYS A 106 -6.38 -2.34 0.22
CA LYS A 106 -6.24 -0.88 0.13
C LYS A 106 -6.10 -0.20 1.50
N HIS A 107 -6.47 -0.89 2.59
CA HIS A 107 -6.43 -0.35 3.94
C HIS A 107 -5.06 0.20 4.33
N ALA A 108 -3.98 -0.55 4.08
CA ALA A 108 -2.62 -0.10 4.38
C ALA A 108 -2.27 1.20 3.60
N THR A 109 -2.68 1.29 2.34
CA THR A 109 -2.50 2.49 1.52
C THR A 109 -3.30 3.67 2.06
N TYR A 110 -4.55 3.46 2.47
CA TYR A 110 -5.37 4.51 3.08
C TYR A 110 -4.81 5.00 4.41
N GLN A 111 -4.30 4.09 5.25
CA GLN A 111 -3.64 4.46 6.51
C GLN A 111 -2.39 5.30 6.25
N GLN A 112 -1.54 4.90 5.29
CA GLN A 112 -0.38 5.70 4.89
C GLN A 112 -0.77 7.09 4.36
N LEU A 113 -1.83 7.17 3.55
CA LEU A 113 -2.35 8.43 3.04
C LEU A 113 -2.83 9.34 4.18
N LEU A 114 -3.57 8.77 5.13
CA LEU A 114 -4.10 9.50 6.29
C LEU A 114 -2.95 10.04 7.16
N THR A 115 -1.92 9.23 7.42
CA THR A 115 -0.72 9.67 8.15
C THR A 115 -0.02 10.83 7.44
N LYS A 116 0.22 10.73 6.13
CA LYS A 116 0.85 11.81 5.35
C LYS A 116 0.01 13.08 5.35
N HIS A 117 -1.32 12.95 5.24
CA HIS A 117 -2.22 14.09 5.30
C HIS A 117 -2.13 14.81 6.65
N LYS A 118 -2.10 14.06 7.76
CA LYS A 118 -1.92 14.61 9.10
C LYS A 118 -0.58 15.34 9.25
N GLN A 119 0.52 14.73 8.79
CA GLN A 119 1.84 15.37 8.78
C GLN A 119 1.84 16.70 7.99
N LEU A 120 1.15 16.74 6.85
CA LEU A 120 1.03 17.96 6.05
C LEU A 120 0.25 19.06 6.78
N LEU A 121 -0.84 18.68 7.46
CA LEU A 121 -1.62 19.61 8.29
C LEU A 121 -0.77 20.18 9.44
N ASP A 122 0.03 19.35 10.10
CA ASP A 122 0.89 19.75 11.21
C ASP A 122 2.02 20.70 10.77
N LEU A 123 2.52 20.57 9.53
CA LEU A 123 3.55 21.45 8.97
C LEU A 123 3.03 22.82 8.52
N LYS A 124 1.74 22.93 8.18
CA LYS A 124 1.14 24.14 7.60
C LYS A 124 1.31 25.39 8.46
N PRO A 125 1.07 25.38 9.79
CA PRO A 125 1.23 26.57 10.63
C PRO A 125 2.68 27.08 10.65
N GLY A 126 3.65 26.17 10.82
CA GLY A 126 5.06 26.55 10.88
C GLY A 126 5.59 27.11 9.56
N LEU A 127 5.08 26.62 8.41
CA LEU A 127 5.39 27.20 7.11
C LEU A 127 4.80 28.59 6.93
N LEU A 128 3.54 28.79 7.37
CA LEU A 128 2.89 30.10 7.31
C LEU A 128 3.62 31.14 8.17
N GLU A 129 4.03 30.77 9.37
CA GLU A 129 4.80 31.63 10.27
C GLU A 129 6.13 32.05 9.64
N LYS A 130 6.90 31.09 9.10
CA LYS A 130 8.16 31.37 8.40
C LYS A 130 7.96 32.31 7.21
N LEU A 131 6.86 32.14 6.45
CA LEU A 131 6.52 33.01 5.33
C LEU A 131 6.22 34.45 5.80
N LEU A 132 5.45 34.61 6.89
CA LEU A 132 5.15 35.91 7.45
C LEU A 132 6.40 36.63 7.97
N ILE A 133 7.30 35.90 8.64
CA ILE A 133 8.60 36.43 9.09
C ILE A 133 9.45 36.85 7.89
N ALA A 134 9.55 36.02 6.86
CA ALA A 134 10.32 36.32 5.64
C ALA A 134 9.76 37.57 4.93
N LYS A 135 8.44 37.69 4.82
CA LYS A 135 7.76 38.86 4.24
C LYS A 135 8.06 40.14 5.03
N SER A 136 8.03 40.07 6.36
CA SER A 136 8.37 41.20 7.23
C SER A 136 9.83 41.64 7.04
N LYS A 137 10.77 40.69 7.02
CA LYS A 137 12.20 40.95 6.75
C LYS A 137 12.41 41.58 5.38
N GLN A 138 11.74 41.06 4.35
CA GLN A 138 11.82 41.63 3.00
C GLN A 138 11.33 43.07 2.98
N PHE A 139 10.21 43.37 3.63
CA PHE A 139 9.68 44.73 3.72
C PHE A 139 10.67 45.69 4.40
N HIS A 140 11.29 45.25 5.50
CA HIS A 140 12.32 46.01 6.20
C HIS A 140 13.51 46.35 5.29
N ILE A 141 14.07 45.34 4.62
CA ILE A 141 15.21 45.51 3.70
C ILE A 141 14.87 46.50 2.58
N VAL A 142 13.68 46.39 1.99
CA VAL A 142 13.23 47.30 0.92
C VAL A 142 13.12 48.74 1.43
N SER A 143 12.56 48.93 2.63
CA SER A 143 12.43 50.25 3.26
C SER A 143 13.80 50.89 3.54
N GLU A 144 14.72 50.12 4.12
CA GLU A 144 16.09 50.58 4.40
C GLU A 144 16.85 50.92 3.11
N ALA A 145 16.75 50.06 2.08
CA ALA A 145 17.37 50.30 0.79
C ALA A 145 16.85 51.58 0.14
N SER A 146 15.54 51.84 0.20
CA SER A 146 14.95 53.08 -0.30
C SER A 146 15.46 54.30 0.47
N THR A 147 15.57 54.19 1.80
CA THR A 147 16.07 55.27 2.65
C THR A 147 17.52 55.58 2.36
N ALA A 148 18.37 54.55 2.25
CA ALA A 148 19.77 54.70 1.90
C ALA A 148 19.94 55.33 0.51
N ASN A 149 19.13 54.90 -0.48
CA ASN A 149 19.18 55.48 -1.82
C ASN A 149 18.81 56.97 -1.83
N ALA A 150 17.79 57.37 -1.07
CA ALA A 150 17.42 58.78 -0.93
C ALA A 150 18.55 59.61 -0.28
N GLN A 151 19.21 59.05 0.74
CA GLN A 151 20.36 59.71 1.38
C GLN A 151 21.56 59.84 0.42
N ILE A 152 21.87 58.79 -0.36
CA ILE A 152 22.92 58.82 -1.39
C ILE A 152 22.63 59.93 -2.40
N HIS A 153 21.40 59.98 -2.96
CA HIS A 153 21.03 61.04 -3.90
C HIS A 153 21.19 62.43 -3.31
N LYS A 154 20.75 62.64 -2.06
CA LYS A 154 20.94 63.92 -1.37
C LYS A 154 22.43 64.29 -1.26
N ARG A 155 23.27 63.35 -0.83
CA ARG A 155 24.72 63.59 -0.71
C ARG A 155 25.40 63.84 -2.06
N SER A 156 24.98 63.14 -3.12
CA SER A 156 25.47 63.40 -4.48
C SER A 156 25.18 64.83 -4.92
N LEU A 157 23.96 65.33 -4.67
CA LEU A 157 23.60 66.72 -4.98
C LEU A 157 24.45 67.73 -4.18
N GLU A 158 24.67 67.49 -2.88
CA GLU A 158 25.54 68.33 -2.06
C GLU A 158 26.98 68.38 -2.60
N ILE A 159 27.52 67.25 -3.08
CA ILE A 159 28.86 67.18 -3.69
C ILE A 159 28.93 67.98 -4.99
N ASP A 160 27.91 67.86 -5.84
CA ASP A 160 27.87 68.58 -7.12
C ASP A 160 27.79 70.09 -6.93
N GLU A 161 27.01 70.56 -5.94
CA GLU A 161 26.96 71.97 -5.55
C GLU A 161 28.32 72.46 -5.03
N LEU A 162 29.00 71.70 -4.16
CA LEU A 162 30.33 72.05 -3.67
C LEU A 162 31.35 72.16 -4.80
N ARG A 163 31.33 71.21 -5.76
CA ARG A 163 32.21 71.23 -6.94
C ARG A 163 31.97 72.44 -7.83
N LYS A 164 30.72 72.92 -7.92
CA LYS A 164 30.38 74.11 -8.69
C LYS A 164 30.95 75.37 -8.03
N HIS A 165 30.78 75.51 -6.71
CA HIS A 165 31.33 76.63 -5.94
C HIS A 165 32.86 76.68 -6.02
N SER A 166 33.55 75.54 -5.91
CA SER A 166 35.02 75.49 -5.96
C SER A 166 35.61 75.83 -7.33
N LYS A 167 34.82 75.76 -8.42
CA LYS A 167 35.25 76.12 -9.77
C LYS A 167 35.02 77.60 -10.10
N GLN A 168 34.32 78.34 -9.24
CA GLN A 168 34.01 79.76 -9.41
C GLN A 168 34.94 80.69 -8.59
N MET A 169 35.76 80.13 -7.69
CA MET A 169 36.91 80.80 -7.06
C MET A 169 38.17 80.60 -7.91
#